data_AF-A0AA49JWM7-F1
#
_entry.id   AF-A0AA49JWM7-F1
#
_cell.length_a   1.000
_cell.length_b   1.000
_cell.length_c   1.000
_cell.angle_alpha   90.00
_cell.angle_beta   90.00
_cell.angle_gamma   90.00
#
_symmetry.space_group_name_H-M   'P 1'
#
loop_
_entity.id
_entity.type
_entity.pdbx_description
1 polymer ?
#
loop_
_entity_poly.entity_id
_entity_poly.type
_entity_poly.pdbx_seq_one_letter_code
_entity_poly.pdbx_strand_id
1 'polypeptide(L)'
;MTQDLTSVLFERRMQQGPVVRIRRVPAATPGAVAAVIEVDRRAGTPREAEGGVPPALMAVEGESEEAVVASLMPFAEDDSAVARLLAARGLR
;
A
#
# COMPACT_ATOMS: atom_id res chain seq x y z
N MET A 1 -8.04 -9.44 -21.20
CA MET A 1 -7.03 -9.36 -20.13
C MET A 1 -7.77 -8.94 -18.87
N THR A 2 -7.97 -9.84 -17.91
CA THR A 2 -8.55 -9.48 -16.62
C THR A 2 -7.51 -8.63 -15.90
N GLN A 3 -7.77 -7.33 -15.71
CA GLN A 3 -6.91 -6.53 -14.86
C GLN A 3 -7.01 -7.11 -13.44
N ASP A 4 -5.89 -7.53 -12.87
CA ASP A 4 -5.86 -7.99 -11.48
C ASP A 4 -6.07 -6.77 -10.58
N LEU A 5 -7.32 -6.58 -10.12
CA LEU A 5 -7.76 -5.42 -9.33
C LEU A 5 -7.17 -5.39 -7.92
N THR A 6 -6.35 -6.38 -7.56
CA THR A 6 -5.79 -6.55 -6.21
C THR A 6 -4.28 -6.82 -6.20
N SER A 7 -3.61 -6.71 -7.35
CA SER A 7 -2.18 -6.97 -7.47
C SER A 7 -1.33 -6.03 -6.59
N VAL A 8 -0.18 -6.54 -6.14
CA VAL A 8 0.84 -5.73 -5.47
C VAL A 8 1.73 -5.11 -6.55
N LEU A 9 1.78 -3.77 -6.57
CA LEU A 9 2.53 -2.96 -7.54
C LEU A 9 3.93 -2.60 -7.05
N PHE A 10 4.10 -2.55 -5.72
CA PHE A 10 5.37 -2.32 -5.05
C PHE A 10 5.34 -3.00 -3.69
N GLU A 11 6.47 -3.58 -3.29
CA GLU A 11 6.66 -4.15 -1.96
C GLU A 11 8.08 -3.87 -1.47
N ARG A 12 8.20 -3.46 -0.21
CA ARG A 12 9.50 -3.32 0.46
C ARG A 12 9.37 -3.64 1.95
N ARG A 13 10.40 -4.30 2.49
CA ARG A 13 10.57 -4.45 3.94
C ARG A 13 11.18 -3.17 4.54
N MET A 14 10.50 -2.61 5.54
CA MET A 14 11.01 -1.49 6.35
C MET A 14 12.20 -1.94 7.20
N GLN A 15 13.04 -0.99 7.64
CA GLN A 15 14.19 -1.32 8.48
C GLN A 15 13.79 -2.02 9.79
N GLN A 16 12.58 -1.73 10.28
CA GLN A 16 12.10 -2.21 11.57
C GLN A 16 11.30 -3.52 11.47
N GLY A 17 11.18 -4.10 10.27
CA GLY A 17 10.53 -5.41 10.05
C GLY A 17 9.25 -5.38 9.21
N PRO A 18 8.27 -4.48 9.45
CA PRO A 18 7.02 -4.45 8.69
C PRO A 18 7.23 -4.32 7.18
N VAL A 19 6.27 -4.79 6.40
CA VAL A 19 6.29 -4.69 4.94
C VAL A 19 5.34 -3.60 4.48
N VAL A 20 5.84 -2.66 3.68
CA VAL A 20 5.05 -1.63 3.00
C VAL A 20 4.69 -2.13 1.61
N ARG A 21 3.43 -1.96 1.21
CA ARG A 21 2.92 -2.34 -0.11
C ARG A 21 2.18 -1.19 -0.77
N ILE A 22 2.35 -1.03 -2.07
CA ILE A 22 1.36 -0.36 -2.92
C ILE A 22 0.54 -1.46 -3.57
N ARG A 23 -0.76 -1.48 -3.29
CA ARG A 23 -1.67 -2.52 -3.79
C ARG A 23 -2.78 -1.89 -4.61
N ARG A 24 -3.09 -2.47 -5.76
CA ARG A 24 -4.22 -2.05 -6.58
C ARG A 24 -5.53 -2.30 -5.83
N VAL A 25 -6.48 -1.40 -6.03
CA VAL A 25 -7.85 -1.53 -5.52
C VAL A 25 -8.84 -1.16 -6.63
N PRO A 26 -10.11 -1.57 -6.52
CA PRO A 26 -11.15 -1.08 -7.43
C PRO A 26 -11.21 0.45 -7.41
N ALA A 27 -11.14 1.07 -8.59
CA ALA A 27 -11.33 2.51 -8.73
C ALA A 27 -12.82 2.86 -8.65
N ALA A 28 -13.13 4.01 -8.05
CA ALA A 28 -14.45 4.61 -8.08
C ALA A 28 -14.75 5.21 -9.45
N THR A 29 -13.72 5.74 -10.13
CA THR A 29 -13.85 6.35 -11.45
C THR A 29 -13.72 5.30 -12.58
N PRO A 30 -14.72 5.17 -13.47
CA PRO A 30 -14.61 4.26 -14.61
C PRO A 30 -13.40 4.57 -15.51
N GLY A 31 -12.58 3.56 -15.78
CA GLY A 31 -11.38 3.69 -16.61
C GLY A 31 -10.14 4.19 -15.88
N ALA A 32 -10.25 4.62 -14.62
CA ALA A 32 -9.11 4.97 -13.79
C ALA A 32 -8.46 3.75 -13.15
N VAL A 33 -7.22 3.93 -12.70
CA VAL A 33 -6.49 3.00 -11.84
C VAL A 33 -6.45 3.57 -10.43
N ALA A 34 -6.73 2.74 -9.42
CA ALA A 34 -6.64 3.11 -8.02
C ALA A 34 -5.67 2.19 -7.28
N ALA A 35 -4.91 2.75 -6.34
CA ALA A 35 -4.05 1.97 -5.45
C ALA A 35 -3.96 2.60 -4.06
N VAL A 36 -3.55 1.78 -3.10
CA VAL A 36 -3.39 2.17 -1.70
C VAL A 36 -2.00 1.84 -1.19
N ILE A 37 -1.52 2.61 -0.21
CA ILE A 37 -0.39 2.22 0.64
C ILE A 37 -0.90 1.45 1.85
N GLU A 38 -0.31 0.31 2.12
CA GLU A 38 -0.61 -0.57 3.25
C GLU A 38 0.67 -0.96 3.99
N VAL A 39 0.57 -1.20 5.30
CA VAL A 39 1.68 -1.69 6.13
C VAL A 39 1.29 -2.98 6.82
N ASP A 40 1.93 -4.07 6.42
CA ASP A 40 1.80 -5.36 7.07
C ASP A 40 2.80 -5.49 8.21
N ARG A 41 2.31 -5.23 9.43
CA ARG A 41 3.08 -5.33 10.67
C ARG A 41 3.32 -6.78 11.12
N ARG A 42 2.67 -7.75 10.46
CA ARG A 42 2.81 -9.17 10.80
C ARG A 42 3.89 -9.86 9.99
N ALA A 43 4.36 -9.22 8.91
CA ALA A 43 5.43 -9.76 8.09
C ALA A 43 6.67 -10.10 8.94
N GLY A 44 7.17 -11.34 8.82
CA GLY A 44 8.28 -11.85 9.61
C GLY A 44 7.93 -12.25 11.05
N THR A 45 6.64 -12.24 11.43
CA THR A 45 6.17 -12.70 12.75
C THR A 45 5.38 -14.01 12.63
N PRO A 46 5.20 -14.79 13.72
CA PRO A 46 4.34 -15.97 13.68
C PRO A 46 2.90 -15.70 13.22
N ARG A 47 2.42 -14.45 13.35
CA ARG A 47 1.07 -14.03 12.92
C ARG A 47 0.97 -13.78 11.41
N GLU A 48 2.05 -13.87 10.65
CA GLU A 48 2.01 -13.73 9.19
C GLU A 48 1.06 -14.77 8.55
N ALA A 49 1.02 -15.99 9.10
CA ALA A 49 0.15 -17.07 8.65
C ALA A 49 -1.35 -16.82 8.89
N GLU A 50 -1.70 -15.87 9.76
CA GLU A 50 -3.11 -15.49 10.01
C GLU A 50 -3.73 -14.74 8.81
N GLY A 51 -2.89 -14.20 7.92
CA GLY A 51 -3.31 -13.53 6.69
C GLY A 51 -4.18 -12.28 6.92
N GLY A 52 -4.87 -11.83 5.89
CA GLY A 52 -5.77 -10.66 5.94
C GLY A 52 -5.12 -9.38 5.39
N VAL A 53 -5.96 -8.42 5.02
CA VAL A 53 -5.55 -7.19 4.34
C VAL A 53 -5.26 -6.09 5.37
N PRO A 54 -4.04 -5.51 5.41
CA PRO A 54 -3.75 -4.40 6.29
C PRO A 54 -4.63 -3.18 5.97
N PRO A 55 -4.88 -2.28 6.93
CA PRO A 55 -5.64 -1.07 6.65
C PRO A 55 -4.89 -0.17 5.67
N ALA A 56 -5.62 0.37 4.69
CA ALA A 56 -5.11 1.36 3.77
C ALA A 56 -4.78 2.67 4.50
N LEU A 57 -3.56 3.17 4.32
CA LEU A 57 -3.07 4.40 4.93
C LEU A 57 -3.36 5.62 4.05
N MET A 58 -3.16 5.46 2.75
CA MET A 58 -3.37 6.47 1.71
C MET A 58 -3.92 5.80 0.45
N ALA A 59 -4.79 6.47 -0.29
CA ALA A 59 -5.37 6.01 -1.54
C ALA A 59 -5.21 7.09 -2.61
N VAL A 60 -4.90 6.68 -3.84
CA VAL A 60 -4.78 7.57 -5.01
C VAL A 60 -5.46 6.90 -6.20
N GLU A 61 -6.16 7.70 -7.00
CA GLU A 61 -6.62 7.32 -8.35
C GLU A 61 -5.85 8.10 -9.41
N GLY A 62 -5.65 7.51 -10.58
CA GLY A 62 -4.99 8.16 -11.72
C GLY A 62 -5.26 7.44 -13.04
N GLU A 63 -4.77 8.02 -14.13
CA GLU A 63 -5.04 7.56 -15.50
C GLU A 63 -4.27 6.28 -15.86
N SER A 64 -3.20 5.96 -15.13
CA SER A 64 -2.38 4.77 -15.35
C SER A 64 -1.80 4.23 -14.05
N GLU A 65 -1.35 2.98 -14.10
CA GLU A 65 -0.65 2.34 -12.99
C GLU A 65 0.64 3.08 -12.62
N GLU A 66 1.43 3.47 -13.62
CA GLU A 66 2.66 4.25 -13.44
C GLU A 66 2.39 5.58 -12.72
N ALA A 67 1.34 6.31 -13.12
CA ALA A 67 0.99 7.59 -12.50
C ALA A 67 0.60 7.44 -11.03
N VAL A 68 -0.18 6.40 -10.70
CA VAL A 68 -0.58 6.11 -9.33
C VAL A 68 0.61 5.66 -8.49
N VAL A 69 1.45 4.77 -9.01
CA VAL A 69 2.66 4.30 -8.33
C VAL A 69 3.62 5.45 -8.08
N ALA A 70 3.89 6.29 -9.07
CA ALA A 70 4.75 7.47 -8.93
C ALA A 70 4.22 8.45 -7.87
N SER A 71 2.89 8.60 -7.75
CA SER A 71 2.27 9.46 -6.74
C SER A 71 2.40 8.91 -5.31
N LEU A 72 2.44 7.58 -5.16
CA LEU A 72 2.54 6.90 -3.86
C LEU A 72 3.99 6.63 -3.43
N MET A 73 4.92 6.53 -4.39
CA MET A 73 6.31 6.14 -4.12
C MET A 73 7.03 7.03 -3.07
N PRO A 74 6.90 8.37 -3.10
CA PRO A 74 7.54 9.24 -2.09
C PRO A 74 7.14 8.92 -0.65
N PHE A 75 5.98 8.29 -0.43
CA PHE A 75 5.53 7.87 0.88
C PHE A 75 5.91 6.42 1.21
N ALA A 76 5.99 5.55 0.21
CA ALA A 76 6.29 4.12 0.39
C ALA A 76 7.78 3.83 0.60
N GLU A 77 8.67 4.66 0.02
CA GLU A 77 10.12 4.49 0.12
C GLU A 77 10.72 5.07 1.41
N ASP A 78 10.10 6.09 2.01
CA ASP A 78 10.58 6.72 3.24
C ASP A 78 9.86 6.16 4.49
N ASP A 79 10.60 5.43 5.33
CA ASP A 79 10.09 4.88 6.60
C ASP A 79 9.50 5.99 7.50
N SER A 80 10.02 7.22 7.44
CA SER A 80 9.49 8.35 8.21
C SER A 80 8.15 8.83 7.66
N ALA A 81 7.96 8.82 6.34
CA ALA A 81 6.69 9.15 5.71
C ALA A 81 5.62 8.11 6.06
N VAL A 82 5.98 6.82 6.02
CA VAL A 82 5.10 5.73 6.47
C VAL A 82 4.70 5.91 7.93
N ALA A 83 5.65 6.21 8.83
CA ALA A 83 5.37 6.45 10.23
C ALA A 83 4.39 7.62 10.45
N ARG A 84 4.55 8.71 9.68
CA ARG A 84 3.61 9.84 9.69
C ARG A 84 2.20 9.43 9.25
N LEU A 85 2.08 8.60 8.20
CA LEU A 85 0.78 8.09 7.74
C LEU A 85 0.11 7.19 8.78
N LEU A 86 0.86 6.30 9.43
CA LEU A 86 0.37 5.46 10.52
C LEU A 86 -0.14 6.31 11.68
N ALA A 87 0.66 7.28 12.13
CA ALA A 87 0.28 8.20 13.20
C ALA A 87 -0.99 8.99 12.87
N ALA A 88 -1.12 9.49 11.63
CA ALA A 88 -2.31 10.22 11.17
C ALA A 88 -3.60 9.38 11.21
N ARG A 89 -3.47 8.04 11.12
CA ARG A 89 -4.59 7.09 11.23
C ARG A 89 -4.82 6.57 12.65
N GLY A 90 -4.06 7.06 13.64
CA GLY A 90 -4.11 6.55 15.01
C GLY A 90 -3.54 5.14 15.16
N LEU A 91 -2.81 4.65 14.16
CA LEU A 91 -2.15 3.36 14.16
C LEU A 91 -0.76 3.55 14.78
N ARG A 92 -0.55 3.02 15.99
CA ARG A 92 0.73 3.01 16.70
C ARG A 92 1.31 1.60 16.68
#